data_AF-A0A1B6IQZ9-F1
#
_entry.id   AF-A0A1B6IQZ9-F1
#
_cell.length_a   1.000
_cell.length_b   1.000
_cell.length_c   1.000
_cell.angle_alpha   90.00
_cell.angle_beta   90.00
_cell.angle_gamma   90.00
#
_symmetry.space_group_name_H-M   'P 1'
#
loop_
_entity.id
_entity.type
_entity.pdbx_description
1 polymer ?
#
loop_
_entity_poly.entity_id
_entity_poly.type
_entity_poly.pdbx_seq_one_letter_code
_entity_poly.pdbx_strand_id
1 'polypeptide(L)'
;RTEVNRLTEELTNSKETVCKLTQEIKDYVDRQATFSRDLETQKRKNDELRSKNWKAMEALSRTEKTLETKVKESQRLVSEAEESTKHEERERTKQFLQRLFPHVTVDIKQDYDVWLEQFVMEACQNASASADQSGDNVLGELEQQNCQLQAMVTHYKTIIADTEEMLNRLQSHVEQEEGRWGQQIQTLESQLEAVRLERDRLEAGTKNGLSTVDTGSQTLRKRRSLAGWFRHKLRSRSRSRSRSRRLQRSHSHHSRESA
;
A
#
# COMPACT_ATOMS: atom_id res chain seq x y z
N ARG A 1 15.46 57.02 67.70
CA ARG A 1 15.51 55.53 67.72
C ARG A 1 14.30 54.93 66.99
N THR A 2 13.08 55.38 67.28
CA THR A 2 11.85 54.94 66.58
C THR A 2 11.86 55.25 65.08
N GLU A 3 12.28 56.46 64.69
CA GLU A 3 12.33 56.87 63.27
C GLU A 3 13.37 56.07 62.45
N VAL A 4 14.52 55.78 63.05
CA VAL A 4 15.55 54.94 62.43
C VAL A 4 15.03 53.53 62.19
N ASN A 5 14.27 52.96 63.13
CA ASN A 5 13.66 51.64 62.97
C ASN A 5 12.60 51.63 61.85
N ARG A 6 11.75 52.66 61.78
CA ARG A 6 10.73 52.82 60.72
C ARG A 6 11.38 52.87 59.33
N LEU A 7 12.41 53.71 59.17
CA LEU A 7 13.15 53.81 57.91
C LEU A 7 13.90 52.53 57.55
N THR A 8 14.36 51.78 58.55
CA THR A 8 15.01 50.47 58.34
C THR A 8 14.00 49.44 57.81
N GLU A 9 12.78 49.43 58.36
CA GLU A 9 11.69 48.55 57.93
C GLU A 9 11.19 48.87 56.51
N GLU A 10 11.04 50.16 56.19
CA GLU A 10 10.70 50.62 54.83
C GLU A 10 11.79 50.24 53.82
N LEU A 11 13.07 50.40 54.20
CA LEU A 11 14.19 49.98 53.36
C LEU A 11 14.21 48.47 53.14
N THR A 12 13.89 47.65 54.15
CA THR A 12 13.80 46.20 53.99
C THR A 12 12.63 45.80 53.09
N ASN A 13 11.47 46.41 53.26
CA ASN A 13 10.30 46.15 52.41
C ASN A 13 10.56 46.56 50.96
N SER A 14 11.19 47.72 50.74
CA SER A 14 11.59 48.18 49.41
C SER A 14 12.65 47.27 48.79
N LYS A 15 13.58 46.70 49.57
CA LYS A 15 14.54 45.71 49.06
C LYS A 15 13.84 44.43 48.63
N GLU A 16 12.86 43.96 49.41
CA GLU A 16 12.10 42.76 49.07
C GLU A 16 11.28 42.93 47.78
N THR A 17 10.62 44.08 47.61
CA THR A 17 9.89 44.38 46.37
C THR A 17 10.81 44.48 45.17
N VAL A 18 11.97 45.12 45.31
CA VAL A 18 13.00 45.18 44.25
C VAL A 18 13.49 43.78 43.88
N CYS A 19 13.73 42.89 44.85
CA CYS A 19 14.11 41.51 44.59
C CYS A 19 13.02 40.73 43.82
N LYS A 20 11.75 40.88 44.20
CA LYS A 20 10.61 40.23 43.51
C LYS A 20 10.48 40.71 42.07
N LEU A 21 10.50 42.03 41.86
CA LEU A 21 10.43 42.63 40.52
C LEU A 21 11.64 42.23 39.66
N THR A 22 12.84 42.17 40.24
CA THR A 22 14.04 41.70 39.52
C THR A 22 13.89 40.25 39.07
N GLN A 23 13.32 39.39 39.91
CA GLN A 23 13.06 37.99 39.57
C GLN A 23 12.00 37.87 38.47
N GLU A 24 10.90 38.63 38.55
CA GLU A 24 9.87 38.65 37.51
C GLU A 24 10.43 39.14 36.16
N ILE A 25 11.23 40.21 36.15
CA ILE A 25 11.91 40.70 34.95
C ILE A 25 12.78 39.60 34.35
N LYS A 26 13.54 38.87 35.18
CA LYS A 26 14.36 37.75 34.73
C LYS A 26 13.52 36.64 34.09
N ASP A 27 12.42 36.26 34.74
CA ASP A 27 11.50 35.24 34.23
C ASP A 27 10.86 35.68 32.89
N TYR A 28 10.49 36.95 32.75
CA TYR A 28 9.97 37.50 31.49
C TYR A 28 11.02 37.49 30.38
N VAL A 29 12.28 37.85 30.68
CA VAL A 29 13.39 37.80 29.72
C VAL A 29 13.64 36.37 29.25
N ASP A 30 13.63 35.39 30.17
CA ASP A 30 13.81 33.98 29.83
C ASP A 30 12.64 33.43 28.97
N ARG A 31 11.40 33.82 29.30
CA ARG A 31 10.21 33.50 28.48
C ARG A 31 10.27 34.16 27.10
N GLN A 32 10.71 35.41 27.00
CA GLN A 32 10.86 36.10 25.73
C GLN A 32 11.95 35.45 24.87
N ALA A 33 13.06 35.01 25.47
CA ALA A 33 14.13 34.31 24.78
C ALA A 33 13.68 32.93 24.26
N THR A 34 12.89 32.19 25.04
CA THR A 34 12.31 30.90 24.61
C THR A 34 11.31 31.08 23.48
N PHE A 35 10.35 32.02 23.59
CA PHE A 35 9.41 32.30 22.50
C PHE A 35 10.10 32.77 21.22
N SER A 36 11.14 33.60 21.33
CA SER A 36 11.90 34.05 20.17
C SER A 36 12.60 32.89 19.47
N ARG A 37 13.15 31.94 20.24
CA ARG A 37 13.76 30.73 19.70
C ARG A 37 12.73 29.85 18.99
N ASP A 38 11.59 29.62 19.61
CA ASP A 38 10.52 28.80 19.04
C ASP A 38 9.98 29.43 17.76
N LEU A 39 9.74 30.74 17.75
CA LEU A 39 9.29 31.48 16.57
C LEU A 39 10.28 31.34 15.41
N GLU A 40 11.59 31.42 15.70
CA GLU A 40 12.63 31.22 14.70
C GLU A 40 12.67 29.78 14.17
N THR A 41 12.46 28.77 15.03
CA THR A 41 12.33 27.38 14.57
C THR A 41 11.10 27.18 13.68
N GLN A 42 9.98 27.84 13.98
CA GLN A 42 8.77 27.75 13.16
C GLN A 42 8.93 28.45 11.82
N LYS A 43 9.63 29.59 11.77
CA LYS A 43 10.00 30.24 10.50
C LYS A 43 10.82 29.32 9.61
N ARG A 44 11.90 28.72 10.15
CA ARG A 44 12.72 27.77 9.39
C ARG A 44 11.91 26.58 8.87
N LYS A 45 11.06 25.99 9.71
CA LYS A 45 10.16 24.90 9.28
C LYS A 45 9.21 25.35 8.17
N ASN A 46 8.67 26.56 8.25
CA ASN A 46 7.78 27.10 7.23
C ASN A 46 8.52 27.32 5.90
N ASP A 47 9.73 27.88 5.93
CA ASP A 47 10.55 28.09 4.75
C ASP A 47 10.99 26.77 4.10
N GLU A 48 11.35 25.76 4.90
CA GLU A 48 11.60 24.41 4.42
C GLU A 48 10.36 23.79 3.75
N LEU A 49 9.18 23.96 4.34
CA LEU A 49 7.92 23.48 3.77
C LEU A 49 7.62 24.17 2.44
N ARG A 50 7.80 25.49 2.34
CA ARG A 50 7.65 26.23 1.08
C ARG A 50 8.62 25.74 0.02
N SER A 51 9.90 25.52 0.37
CA SER A 51 10.89 24.98 -0.56
C SER A 51 10.51 23.58 -1.05
N LYS A 52 10.07 22.70 -0.15
CA LYS A 52 9.62 21.35 -0.50
C LYS A 52 8.37 21.38 -1.38
N ASN A 53 7.40 22.21 -1.05
CA ASN A 53 6.16 22.38 -1.83
C ASN A 53 6.47 22.93 -3.23
N TRP A 54 7.32 23.95 -3.32
CA TRP A 54 7.77 24.51 -4.60
C TRP A 54 8.46 23.45 -5.47
N LYS A 55 9.37 22.65 -4.91
CA LYS A 55 10.01 21.53 -5.64
C LYS A 55 9.01 20.47 -6.10
N ALA A 56 8.04 20.12 -5.26
CA ALA A 56 6.99 19.18 -5.61
C ALA A 56 6.12 19.72 -6.75
N MET A 57 5.74 21.01 -6.69
CA MET A 57 4.97 21.67 -7.73
C MET A 57 5.75 21.79 -9.05
N GLU A 58 7.06 22.07 -8.97
CA GLU A 58 7.91 22.11 -10.16
C GLU A 58 8.06 20.71 -10.80
N ALA A 59 8.23 19.67 -9.99
CA ALA A 59 8.27 18.29 -10.48
C ALA A 59 6.95 17.90 -11.16
N LEU A 60 5.80 18.20 -10.52
CA LEU A 60 4.48 17.97 -11.08
C LEU A 60 4.29 18.70 -12.42
N SER A 61 4.64 19.99 -12.48
CA SER A 61 4.53 20.78 -13.71
C SER A 61 5.40 20.22 -14.85
N ARG A 62 6.60 19.70 -14.55
CA ARG A 62 7.44 19.03 -15.55
C ARG A 62 6.81 17.73 -16.06
N THR A 63 6.25 16.92 -15.17
CA THR A 63 5.56 15.69 -15.56
C THR A 63 4.29 15.98 -16.36
N GLU A 64 3.53 16.99 -15.97
CA GLU A 64 2.32 17.42 -16.67
C GLU A 64 2.64 17.89 -18.09
N LYS A 65 3.63 18.77 -18.26
CA LYS A 65 4.08 19.21 -19.59
C LYS A 65 4.54 18.05 -20.46
N THR A 66 5.28 17.10 -19.88
CA THR A 66 5.77 15.92 -20.62
C THR A 66 4.61 15.02 -21.06
N LEU A 67 3.62 14.81 -20.19
CA LEU A 67 2.41 14.06 -20.54
C LEU A 67 1.60 14.78 -21.61
N GLU A 68 1.42 16.10 -21.48
CA GLU A 68 0.71 16.91 -22.48
C GLU A 68 1.38 16.81 -23.86
N THR A 69 2.72 16.88 -23.92
CA THR A 69 3.45 16.69 -25.19
C THR A 69 3.28 15.30 -25.76
N LYS A 70 3.32 14.25 -24.93
CA LYS A 70 3.13 12.87 -25.38
C LYS A 70 1.71 12.60 -25.87
N VAL A 71 0.71 13.18 -25.22
CA VAL A 71 -0.69 13.10 -25.66
C VAL A 71 -0.87 13.77 -27.02
N LYS A 72 -0.32 14.98 -27.20
CA LYS A 72 -0.37 15.68 -28.49
C LYS A 72 0.34 14.91 -29.61
N GLU A 73 1.52 14.34 -29.30
CA GLU A 73 2.27 13.52 -30.26
C GLU A 73 1.51 12.24 -30.61
N SER A 74 0.98 11.52 -29.61
CA SER A 74 0.18 10.31 -29.83
C SER A 74 -1.07 10.62 -30.65
N GLN A 75 -1.77 11.71 -30.37
CA GLN A 75 -2.94 12.12 -31.14
C GLN A 75 -2.58 12.37 -32.61
N ARG A 76 -1.44 13.05 -32.85
CA ARG A 76 -0.95 13.30 -34.21
C ARG A 76 -0.63 12.01 -34.95
N LEU A 77 0.09 11.09 -34.30
CA LEU A 77 0.46 9.79 -34.89
C LEU A 77 -0.78 8.93 -35.19
N VAL A 78 -1.78 8.94 -34.31
CA VAL A 78 -3.06 8.23 -34.56
C VAL A 78 -3.77 8.81 -35.77
N SER A 79 -3.95 10.13 -35.84
CA SER A 79 -4.61 10.75 -37.00
C SER A 79 -3.85 10.54 -38.31
N GLU A 80 -2.52 10.58 -38.29
CA GLU A 80 -1.69 10.30 -39.48
C GLU A 80 -1.79 8.82 -39.91
N ALA A 81 -1.80 7.89 -38.95
CA ALA A 81 -1.98 6.47 -39.22
C ALA A 81 -3.38 6.17 -39.76
N GLU A 82 -4.43 6.76 -39.19
CA GLU A 82 -5.82 6.63 -39.64
C GLU A 82 -5.99 7.09 -41.10
N GLU A 83 -5.46 8.27 -41.45
CA GLU A 83 -5.51 8.77 -42.83
C GLU A 83 -4.69 7.91 -43.79
N SER A 84 -3.50 7.45 -43.38
CA SER A 84 -2.66 6.55 -44.19
C SER A 84 -3.34 5.21 -44.46
N THR A 85 -3.89 4.55 -43.43
CA THR A 85 -4.63 3.29 -43.58
C THR A 85 -5.87 3.47 -44.45
N LYS A 86 -6.63 4.54 -44.25
CA LYS A 86 -7.81 4.85 -45.07
C LYS A 86 -7.42 5.05 -46.55
N HIS A 87 -6.33 5.76 -46.81
CA HIS A 87 -5.81 5.93 -48.17
C HIS A 87 -5.36 4.60 -48.79
N GLU A 88 -4.64 3.76 -48.04
CA GLU A 88 -4.17 2.46 -48.53
C GLU A 88 -5.33 1.51 -48.86
N GLU A 89 -6.34 1.43 -47.99
CA GLU A 89 -7.54 0.61 -48.23
C GLU A 89 -8.34 1.09 -49.44
N ARG A 90 -8.47 2.42 -49.62
CA ARG A 90 -9.10 3.02 -50.80
C ARG A 90 -8.39 2.61 -52.07
N GLU A 91 -7.06 2.71 -52.12
CA GLU A 91 -6.28 2.34 -53.31
C GLU A 91 -6.27 0.83 -53.58
N ARG A 92 -6.19 -0.01 -52.53
CA ARG A 92 -6.36 -1.47 -52.67
C ARG A 92 -7.72 -1.81 -53.27
N THR A 93 -8.78 -1.14 -52.83
CA THR A 93 -10.13 -1.35 -53.36
C THR A 93 -10.22 -0.95 -54.82
N LYS A 94 -9.66 0.21 -55.20
CA LYS A 94 -9.60 0.64 -56.62
C LYS A 94 -8.93 -0.41 -57.50
N GLN A 95 -7.75 -0.88 -57.09
CA GLN A 95 -6.98 -1.88 -57.83
C GLN A 95 -7.71 -3.22 -57.94
N PHE A 96 -8.35 -3.67 -56.86
CA PHE A 96 -9.10 -4.92 -56.84
C PHE A 96 -10.28 -4.88 -57.82
N LEU A 97 -11.07 -3.81 -57.79
CA LEU A 97 -12.22 -3.63 -58.66
C LEU A 97 -11.82 -3.56 -60.14
N GLN A 98 -10.73 -2.85 -60.48
CA GLN A 98 -10.20 -2.83 -61.85
C GLN A 98 -9.72 -4.19 -62.34
N ARG A 99 -9.19 -5.03 -61.45
CA ARG A 99 -8.79 -6.39 -61.79
C ARG A 99 -10.00 -7.29 -62.08
N LEU A 100 -11.12 -7.07 -61.40
CA LEU A 100 -12.37 -7.81 -61.62
C LEU A 100 -13.10 -7.37 -62.89
N PHE A 101 -13.06 -6.07 -63.21
CA PHE A 101 -13.75 -5.50 -64.38
C PHE A 101 -12.77 -4.75 -65.28
N PRO A 102 -11.86 -5.46 -65.98
CA PRO A 102 -10.83 -4.84 -66.81
C PRO A 102 -11.40 -4.08 -68.03
N HIS A 103 -12.69 -4.26 -68.34
CA HIS A 103 -13.39 -3.57 -69.42
C HIS A 103 -14.01 -2.23 -69.01
N VAL A 104 -13.96 -1.87 -67.72
CA VAL A 104 -14.46 -0.59 -67.19
C VAL A 104 -13.29 0.41 -67.15
N THR A 105 -13.46 1.55 -67.81
CA THR A 105 -12.40 2.53 -68.05
C THR A 105 -12.70 3.83 -67.31
N VAL A 106 -12.42 3.84 -66.00
CA VAL A 106 -12.58 5.04 -65.15
C VAL A 106 -11.23 5.56 -64.68
N ASP A 107 -11.06 6.89 -64.68
CA ASP A 107 -9.81 7.56 -64.29
C ASP A 107 -9.49 7.40 -62.80
N ILE A 108 -8.46 6.61 -62.52
CA ILE A 108 -7.98 6.20 -61.18
C ILE A 108 -7.57 7.38 -60.29
N LYS A 109 -7.17 8.50 -60.90
CA LYS A 109 -6.64 9.67 -60.20
C LYS A 109 -7.72 10.53 -59.52
N GLN A 110 -8.99 10.25 -59.77
CA GLN A 110 -10.09 10.95 -59.13
C GLN A 110 -10.18 10.62 -57.62
N ASP A 111 -10.88 11.50 -56.89
CA ASP A 111 -11.23 11.23 -55.49
C ASP A 111 -11.97 9.89 -55.38
N TYR A 112 -11.73 9.17 -54.28
CA TYR A 112 -12.23 7.80 -54.12
C TYR A 112 -13.74 7.69 -54.26
N ASP A 113 -14.50 8.62 -53.67
CA ASP A 113 -15.96 8.51 -53.65
C ASP A 113 -16.54 8.79 -55.05
N VAL A 114 -16.00 9.81 -55.74
CA VAL A 114 -16.38 10.16 -57.13
C VAL A 114 -15.98 9.05 -58.11
N TRP A 115 -14.79 8.47 -57.92
CA TRP A 115 -14.30 7.37 -58.73
C TRP A 115 -15.20 6.14 -58.60
N LEU A 116 -15.61 5.79 -57.38
CA LEU A 116 -16.41 4.60 -57.11
C LEU A 116 -17.80 4.69 -57.75
N GLU A 117 -18.44 5.86 -57.69
CA GLU A 117 -19.74 6.09 -58.34
C GLU A 117 -19.66 5.90 -59.87
N GLN A 118 -18.63 6.47 -60.51
CA GLN A 118 -18.44 6.32 -61.96
C GLN A 118 -18.12 4.87 -62.35
N PHE A 119 -17.31 4.19 -61.55
CA PHE A 119 -16.97 2.79 -61.76
C PHE A 119 -18.20 1.89 -61.75
N VAL A 120 -19.08 2.06 -60.77
CA VAL A 120 -20.34 1.29 -60.67
C VAL A 120 -21.23 1.53 -61.90
N MET A 121 -21.33 2.78 -62.36
CA MET A 121 -22.15 3.14 -63.51
C MET A 121 -21.68 2.47 -64.81
N GLU A 122 -20.39 2.50 -65.12
CA GLU A 122 -19.83 1.84 -66.31
C GLU A 122 -19.91 0.31 -66.22
N ALA A 123 -19.67 -0.26 -65.04
CA ALA A 123 -19.77 -1.71 -64.83
C ALA A 123 -21.21 -2.22 -65.11
N CYS A 124 -22.22 -1.49 -64.66
CA CYS A 124 -23.63 -1.83 -64.92
C CYS A 124 -24.00 -1.74 -66.41
N GLN A 125 -23.49 -0.74 -67.14
CA GLN A 125 -23.75 -0.60 -68.57
C GLN A 125 -23.12 -1.72 -69.41
N ASN A 126 -21.91 -2.16 -69.05
CA ASN A 126 -21.22 -3.26 -69.73
C ASN A 126 -21.88 -4.62 -69.46
N ALA A 127 -22.45 -4.82 -68.26
CA ALA A 127 -23.17 -6.04 -67.92
C ALA A 127 -24.48 -6.21 -68.72
N SER A 128 -25.16 -5.11 -69.08
CA SER A 128 -26.39 -5.16 -69.89
C SER A 128 -26.21 -5.52 -71.37
N ALA A 129 -24.97 -5.57 -71.89
CA ALA A 129 -24.68 -5.81 -73.31
C ALA A 129 -24.35 -7.29 -73.66
N SER A 130 -24.24 -8.19 -72.68
CA SER A 130 -23.65 -9.54 -72.85
C SER A 130 -24.57 -10.69 -72.43
N ALA A 131 -25.88 -10.44 -72.32
CA ALA A 131 -26.86 -11.44 -71.95
C ALA A 131 -27.47 -12.16 -73.17
N ASP A 132 -26.74 -13.09 -73.80
CA ASP A 132 -27.40 -14.09 -74.65
C ASP A 132 -26.62 -15.43 -74.75
N GLN A 133 -27.28 -16.49 -74.26
CA GLN A 133 -27.23 -17.88 -74.75
C GLN A 133 -26.12 -18.89 -74.36
N SER A 134 -25.23 -18.63 -73.40
CA SER A 134 -24.32 -19.70 -72.88
C SER A 134 -24.40 -19.95 -71.36
N GLY A 135 -25.25 -19.20 -70.64
CA GLY A 135 -25.23 -19.15 -69.18
C GLY A 135 -25.89 -20.33 -68.47
N ASP A 136 -26.86 -21.02 -69.08
CA ASP A 136 -27.81 -21.87 -68.35
C ASP A 136 -27.16 -23.13 -67.72
N ASN A 137 -26.24 -23.79 -68.43
CA ASN A 137 -25.53 -24.95 -67.90
C ASN A 137 -24.44 -24.58 -66.86
N VAL A 138 -23.73 -23.47 -67.08
CA VAL A 138 -22.70 -22.99 -66.13
C VAL A 138 -23.34 -22.41 -64.88
N LEU A 139 -24.50 -21.77 -65.03
CA LEU A 139 -25.32 -21.27 -63.92
C LEU A 139 -25.83 -22.43 -63.07
N GLY A 140 -26.32 -23.52 -63.67
CA GLY A 140 -26.73 -24.72 -62.94
C GLY A 140 -25.59 -25.39 -62.17
N GLU A 141 -24.39 -25.49 -62.75
CA GLU A 141 -23.20 -26.01 -62.05
C GLU A 141 -22.75 -25.08 -60.91
N LEU A 142 -22.76 -23.76 -61.13
CA LEU A 142 -22.45 -22.76 -60.11
C LEU A 142 -23.48 -22.73 -58.99
N GLU A 143 -24.77 -22.90 -59.30
CA GLU A 143 -25.85 -23.02 -58.31
C GLU A 143 -25.66 -24.27 -57.45
N GLN A 144 -25.31 -25.41 -58.07
CA GLN A 144 -25.02 -26.64 -57.34
C GLN A 144 -23.80 -26.50 -56.43
N GLN A 145 -22.72 -25.89 -56.91
CA GLN A 145 -21.53 -25.58 -56.11
C GLN A 145 -21.84 -24.60 -54.97
N ASN A 146 -22.68 -23.60 -55.22
CA ASN A 146 -23.10 -22.63 -54.21
C ASN A 146 -23.97 -23.30 -53.14
N CYS A 147 -24.90 -24.18 -53.52
CA CYS A 147 -25.64 -25.01 -52.56
C CYS A 147 -24.69 -25.89 -51.72
N GLN A 148 -23.68 -26.49 -52.33
CA GLN A 148 -22.70 -27.32 -51.61
C GLN A 148 -21.83 -26.48 -50.65
N LEU A 149 -21.37 -25.31 -51.07
CA LEU A 149 -20.62 -24.37 -50.22
C LEU A 149 -21.49 -23.83 -49.08
N GLN A 150 -22.76 -23.52 -49.33
CA GLN A 150 -23.71 -23.13 -48.30
C GLN A 150 -23.96 -24.26 -47.29
N ALA A 151 -24.06 -25.51 -47.74
CA ALA A 151 -24.16 -26.68 -46.87
C ALA A 151 -22.91 -26.86 -45.99
N MET A 152 -21.71 -26.63 -46.55
CA MET A 152 -20.47 -26.66 -45.77
C MET A 152 -20.39 -25.50 -44.77
N VAL A 153 -20.78 -24.28 -45.17
CA VAL A 153 -20.79 -23.11 -44.29
C VAL A 153 -21.78 -23.32 -43.13
N THR A 154 -22.97 -23.86 -43.40
CA THR A 154 -23.93 -24.18 -42.34
C THR A 154 -23.40 -25.25 -41.40
N HIS A 155 -22.79 -26.32 -41.93
CA HIS A 155 -22.13 -27.34 -41.12
C HIS A 155 -21.02 -26.77 -40.22
N TYR A 156 -20.13 -25.93 -40.75
CA TYR A 156 -19.08 -25.30 -39.94
C TYR A 156 -19.64 -24.31 -38.92
N LYS A 157 -20.70 -23.56 -39.25
CA LYS A 157 -21.41 -22.70 -38.28
C LYS A 157 -21.97 -23.52 -37.12
N THR A 158 -22.53 -24.70 -37.39
CA THR A 158 -23.00 -25.62 -36.35
C THR A 158 -21.85 -26.10 -35.47
N ILE A 159 -20.74 -26.56 -36.05
CA ILE A 159 -19.56 -26.97 -35.28
C ILE A 159 -19.07 -25.82 -34.39
N ILE A 160 -18.98 -24.61 -34.93
CA ILE A 160 -18.55 -23.43 -34.17
C ILE A 160 -19.50 -23.20 -33.01
N ALA A 161 -20.81 -23.17 -33.24
CA ALA A 161 -21.80 -22.99 -32.17
C ALA A 161 -21.69 -24.07 -31.08
N ASP A 162 -21.52 -25.34 -31.45
CA ASP A 162 -21.35 -26.45 -30.51
C ASP A 162 -20.05 -26.30 -29.71
N THR A 163 -18.96 -25.87 -30.35
CA THR A 163 -17.69 -25.62 -29.67
C THR A 163 -17.73 -24.40 -28.75
N GLU A 164 -18.39 -23.32 -29.15
CA GLU A 164 -18.61 -22.13 -28.33
C GLU A 164 -19.46 -22.47 -27.12
N GLU A 165 -20.51 -23.27 -27.28
CA GLU A 165 -21.32 -23.75 -26.15
C GLU A 165 -20.48 -24.57 -25.18
N MET A 166 -19.64 -25.49 -25.69
CA MET A 166 -18.76 -26.29 -24.87
C MET A 166 -17.73 -25.44 -24.11
N LEU A 167 -17.10 -24.48 -24.79
CA LEU A 167 -16.14 -23.56 -24.19
C LEU A 167 -16.80 -22.71 -23.10
N ASN A 168 -18.01 -22.19 -23.34
CA ASN A 168 -18.77 -21.42 -22.34
C ASN A 168 -19.08 -22.27 -21.10
N ARG A 169 -19.47 -23.53 -21.28
CA ARG A 169 -19.70 -24.46 -20.15
C ARG A 169 -18.41 -24.71 -19.37
N LEU A 170 -17.29 -24.93 -20.05
CA LEU A 170 -15.99 -25.16 -19.41
C LEU A 170 -15.51 -23.92 -18.66
N GLN A 171 -15.62 -22.74 -19.27
CA GLN A 171 -15.26 -21.48 -18.63
C GLN A 171 -16.10 -21.26 -17.37
N SER A 172 -17.42 -21.41 -17.45
CA SER A 172 -18.30 -21.26 -16.29
C SER A 172 -17.95 -22.24 -15.17
N HIS A 173 -17.59 -23.48 -15.51
CA HIS A 173 -17.16 -24.47 -14.53
C HIS A 173 -15.84 -24.09 -13.86
N VAL A 174 -14.86 -23.58 -14.63
CA VAL A 174 -13.59 -23.09 -14.08
C VAL A 174 -13.80 -21.89 -13.17
N GLU A 175 -14.59 -20.89 -13.58
CA GLU A 175 -14.90 -19.71 -12.76
C GLU A 175 -15.58 -20.10 -11.43
N GLN A 176 -16.49 -21.09 -11.48
CA GLN A 176 -17.13 -21.63 -10.28
C GLN A 176 -16.12 -22.29 -9.33
N GLU A 177 -15.22 -23.12 -9.88
CA GLU A 177 -14.19 -23.79 -9.10
C GLU A 177 -13.18 -22.79 -8.52
N GLU A 178 -12.72 -21.82 -9.29
CA GLU A 178 -11.85 -20.74 -8.82
C GLU A 178 -12.51 -19.95 -7.68
N GLY A 179 -13.80 -19.62 -7.81
CA GLY A 179 -14.58 -19.01 -6.74
C GLY A 179 -14.64 -19.88 -5.48
N ARG A 180 -14.89 -21.19 -5.64
CA ARG A 180 -14.92 -22.16 -4.53
C ARG A 180 -13.56 -22.25 -3.83
N TRP A 181 -12.47 -22.35 -4.58
CA TRP A 181 -11.12 -22.39 -4.02
C TRP A 181 -10.74 -21.06 -3.35
N GLY A 182 -11.14 -19.92 -3.93
CA GLY A 182 -10.94 -18.60 -3.32
C GLY A 182 -11.63 -18.48 -1.95
N GLN A 183 -12.88 -18.92 -1.83
CA GLN A 183 -13.60 -18.95 -0.55
C GLN A 183 -12.92 -19.88 0.48
N GLN A 184 -12.44 -21.04 0.02
CA GLN A 184 -11.73 -21.99 0.88
C GLN A 184 -10.42 -21.41 1.40
N ILE A 185 -9.65 -20.73 0.55
CA ILE A 185 -8.41 -20.04 0.94
C ILE A 185 -8.72 -18.95 1.96
N GLN A 186 -9.69 -18.09 1.69
CA GLN A 186 -10.09 -17.02 2.61
C GLN A 186 -10.50 -17.56 3.99
N THR A 187 -11.25 -18.67 4.00
CA THR A 187 -11.65 -19.34 5.24
C THR A 187 -10.43 -19.85 6.00
N LEU A 188 -9.51 -20.54 5.32
CA LEU A 188 -8.28 -21.05 5.94
C LEU A 188 -7.36 -19.93 6.44
N GLU A 189 -7.24 -18.82 5.71
CA GLU A 189 -6.48 -17.64 6.14
C GLU A 189 -7.07 -17.04 7.41
N SER A 190 -8.40 -16.90 7.49
CA SER A 190 -9.08 -16.39 8.69
C SER A 190 -8.87 -17.29 9.91
N GLN A 191 -8.92 -18.62 9.72
CA GLN A 191 -8.67 -19.59 10.77
C GLN A 191 -7.21 -19.56 11.22
N LEU A 192 -6.28 -19.45 10.27
CA LEU A 192 -4.85 -19.38 10.55
C LEU A 192 -4.50 -18.10 11.32
N GLU A 193 -5.13 -16.98 10.98
CA GLU A 193 -4.95 -15.73 11.72
C GLU A 193 -5.55 -15.81 13.13
N ALA A 194 -6.72 -16.44 13.30
CA ALA A 194 -7.29 -16.71 14.61
C ALA A 194 -6.35 -17.55 15.49
N VAL A 195 -5.78 -18.62 14.93
CA VAL A 195 -4.81 -19.48 15.64
C VAL A 195 -3.52 -18.71 15.99
N ARG A 196 -3.03 -17.85 15.10
CA ARG A 196 -1.87 -16.98 15.38
C ARG A 196 -2.14 -16.04 16.55
N LEU A 197 -3.32 -15.40 16.57
CA LEU A 197 -3.72 -14.52 17.67
C LEU A 197 -3.85 -15.29 19.00
N GLU A 198 -4.42 -16.50 18.98
CA GLU A 198 -4.48 -17.34 20.17
C GLU A 198 -3.09 -17.75 20.66
N ARG A 199 -2.19 -18.17 19.76
CA ARG A 199 -0.79 -18.48 20.10
C ARG A 199 -0.12 -17.27 20.74
N ASP A 200 -0.21 -16.09 20.15
CA ASP A 200 0.44 -14.88 20.66
C ASP A 200 -0.10 -14.50 22.05
N ARG A 201 -1.41 -14.68 22.26
CA ARG A 201 -2.06 -14.50 23.57
C ARG A 201 -1.53 -15.50 24.60
N LEU A 202 -1.41 -16.78 24.25
CA LEU A 202 -0.88 -17.82 25.13
C LEU A 202 0.60 -17.61 25.44
N GLU A 203 1.40 -17.19 24.46
CA GLU A 203 2.80 -16.83 24.66
C GLU A 203 2.96 -15.64 25.61
N ALA A 204 2.14 -14.60 25.44
CA ALA A 204 2.12 -13.45 26.35
C ALA A 204 1.72 -13.88 27.77
N GLY A 205 0.69 -14.71 27.90
CA GLY A 205 0.26 -15.28 29.18
C GLY A 205 1.37 -16.10 29.86
N THR A 206 2.10 -16.89 29.07
CA THR A 206 3.24 -17.71 29.54
C THR A 206 4.39 -16.83 30.01
N LYS A 207 4.77 -15.79 29.25
CA LYS A 207 5.81 -14.81 29.62
C LYS A 207 5.45 -14.09 30.93
N ASN A 208 4.19 -13.69 31.09
CA ASN A 208 3.69 -13.05 32.31
C ASN A 208 3.67 -14.02 33.51
N GLY A 209 3.31 -15.29 33.28
CA GLY A 209 3.39 -16.33 34.29
C GLY A 209 4.83 -16.57 34.76
N LEU A 210 5.77 -16.67 33.81
CA LEU A 210 7.21 -16.82 34.09
C LEU A 210 7.76 -15.63 34.90
N SER A 211 7.42 -14.39 34.54
CA SER A 211 7.86 -13.22 35.30
C SER A 211 7.27 -13.18 36.72
N THR A 212 6.03 -13.63 36.88
CA THR A 212 5.37 -13.79 38.19
C THR A 212 6.04 -14.86 39.05
N VAL A 213 6.39 -16.01 38.45
CA VAL A 213 7.10 -17.09 39.14
C VAL A 213 8.53 -16.67 39.52
N ASP A 214 9.23 -15.93 38.66
CA ASP A 214 10.58 -15.45 38.96
C ASP A 214 10.57 -14.41 40.09
N THR A 215 9.66 -13.42 40.04
CA THR A 215 9.48 -12.46 41.13
C THR A 215 9.09 -13.12 42.46
N GLY A 216 8.21 -14.12 42.42
CA GLY A 216 7.88 -14.96 43.59
C GLY A 216 9.10 -15.72 44.13
N SER A 217 9.90 -16.32 43.24
CA SER A 217 11.13 -17.05 43.59
C SER A 217 12.18 -16.14 44.22
N GLN A 218 12.39 -14.94 43.66
CA GLN A 218 13.28 -13.93 44.23
C GLN A 218 12.81 -13.51 45.63
N THR A 219 11.51 -13.31 45.81
CA THR A 219 10.91 -12.96 47.11
C THR A 219 11.13 -14.06 48.15
N LEU A 220 10.93 -15.33 47.77
CA LEU A 220 11.19 -16.48 48.64
C LEU A 220 12.68 -16.61 48.99
N ARG A 221 13.60 -16.37 48.04
CA ARG A 221 15.05 -16.34 48.31
C ARG A 221 15.40 -15.27 49.34
N LYS A 222 14.88 -14.05 49.21
CA LYS A 222 15.08 -12.97 50.18
C LYS A 222 14.58 -13.38 51.58
N ARG A 223 13.36 -13.95 51.68
CA ARG A 223 12.81 -14.44 52.95
C ARG A 223 13.65 -15.55 53.58
N ARG A 224 14.12 -16.53 52.79
CA ARG A 224 15.02 -17.59 53.26
C ARG A 224 16.35 -17.05 53.78
N SER A 225 16.95 -16.09 53.07
CA SER A 225 18.18 -15.42 53.50
C SER A 225 17.99 -14.71 54.84
N LEU A 226 16.91 -13.91 54.97
CA LEU A 226 16.54 -13.25 56.23
C LEU A 226 16.33 -14.26 57.37
N ALA A 227 15.57 -15.34 57.14
CA ALA A 227 15.37 -16.40 58.13
C ALA A 227 16.70 -17.09 58.54
N GLY A 228 17.61 -17.31 57.58
CA GLY A 228 18.96 -17.79 57.84
C GLY A 228 19.76 -16.85 58.73
N TRP A 229 19.71 -15.55 58.43
CA TRP A 229 20.34 -14.51 59.26
C TRP A 229 19.80 -14.49 60.69
N PHE A 230 18.47 -14.56 60.86
CA PHE A 230 17.85 -14.63 62.19
C PHE A 230 18.28 -15.88 62.98
N ARG A 231 18.30 -17.06 62.34
CA ARG A 231 18.79 -18.30 62.99
C ARG A 231 20.25 -18.19 63.41
N HIS A 232 21.12 -17.65 62.54
CA HIS A 232 22.52 -17.44 62.88
C HIS A 232 22.66 -16.48 64.07
N LYS A 233 21.92 -15.37 64.07
CA LYS A 233 21.92 -14.39 65.16
C LYS A 233 21.45 -14.98 66.49
N LEU A 234 20.40 -15.80 66.48
CA LEU A 234 19.90 -16.51 67.67
C LEU A 234 20.92 -17.53 68.19
N ARG A 235 21.57 -18.30 67.30
CA ARG A 235 22.61 -19.26 67.65
C ARG A 235 23.85 -18.58 68.24
N SER A 236 24.27 -17.45 67.68
CA SER A 236 25.37 -16.64 68.21
C SER A 236 25.04 -16.07 69.58
N ARG A 237 23.83 -15.51 69.80
CA ARG A 237 23.38 -15.06 71.13
C ARG A 237 23.33 -16.21 72.15
N SER A 238 22.88 -17.38 71.73
CA SER A 238 22.82 -18.58 72.59
C SER A 238 24.22 -19.10 72.94
N ARG A 239 25.17 -19.09 72.00
CA ARG A 239 26.58 -19.42 72.22
C ARG A 239 27.24 -18.41 73.16
N SER A 240 27.01 -17.11 72.98
CA SER A 240 27.52 -16.07 73.89
C SER A 240 26.95 -16.24 75.31
N ARG A 241 25.64 -16.47 75.45
CA ARG A 241 25.02 -16.77 76.76
C ARG A 241 25.60 -18.04 77.40
N SER A 242 25.81 -19.09 76.62
CA SER A 242 26.40 -20.35 77.11
C SER A 242 27.87 -20.16 77.54
N ARG A 243 28.66 -19.37 76.79
CA ARG A 243 30.02 -18.97 77.18
C ARG A 243 30.03 -18.15 78.47
N SER A 244 29.15 -17.15 78.60
CA SER A 244 29.02 -16.37 79.85
C SER A 244 28.65 -17.25 81.05
N ARG A 245 27.70 -18.19 80.89
CA ARG A 245 27.35 -19.14 81.97
C ARG A 245 28.49 -20.07 82.33
N ARG A 246 29.29 -20.51 81.33
CA ARG A 246 30.48 -21.35 81.57
C ARG A 246 31.56 -20.58 82.33
N LEU A 247 31.82 -19.33 81.95
CA LEU A 247 32.76 -18.42 82.64
C LEU A 247 32.34 -18.15 84.09
N GLN A 248 31.04 -17.92 84.35
CA GLN A 248 30.52 -17.77 85.71
C GLN A 248 30.66 -19.05 86.54
N ARG A 249 30.43 -20.24 85.93
CA ARG A 249 30.63 -21.53 86.61
C ARG A 249 32.10 -21.82 86.92
N SER A 250 33.03 -21.51 86.01
CA SER A 250 34.47 -21.65 86.27
C SER A 250 34.96 -20.71 87.36
N HIS A 251 34.45 -19.47 87.43
CA HIS A 251 34.73 -18.58 88.57
C HIS A 251 34.15 -19.13 89.89
N SER A 252 32.94 -19.71 89.89
CA SER A 252 32.38 -20.32 91.10
C SER A 252 33.09 -21.62 91.54
N HIS A 253 33.71 -22.36 90.62
CA HIS A 253 34.50 -23.56 90.96
C HIS A 253 35.90 -23.19 91.48
N HIS A 254 36.59 -22.21 90.87
CA HIS A 254 37.86 -21.70 91.41
C HIS A 254 37.70 -21.05 92.79
N SER A 255 36.58 -20.39 93.09
CA SER A 255 36.31 -19.90 94.45
C SER A 255 35.98 -21.01 95.47
N ARG A 256 35.71 -22.24 95.03
CA ARG A 256 35.43 -23.39 95.92
C ARG A 256 36.64 -24.31 96.15
N GLU A 257 37.68 -24.23 95.33
CA GLU A 257 38.96 -24.93 95.50
C GLU A 257 40.03 -24.09 96.24
N SER A 258 39.69 -22.88 96.69
CA SER A 258 40.59 -21.99 97.47
C SER A 258 40.12 -21.77 98.92
N ALA A 259 39.36 -22.72 99.48
CA ALA A 259 39.05 -22.82 100.91
C ALA A 259 39.50 -24.20 101.39
#